data_AF-A0A6F9XMP2-F1
#
_entry.id   AF-A0A6F9XMP2-F1
#
_cell.length_a   1.000
_cell.length_b   1.000
_cell.length_c   1.000
_cell.angle_alpha   90.00
_cell.angle_beta   90.00
_cell.angle_gamma   90.00
#
_symmetry.space_group_name_H-M   'P 1'
#
loop_
_entity.id
_entity.type
_entity.pdbx_description
1 polymer ?
#
loop_
_entity_poly.entity_id
_entity_poly.type
_entity_poly.pdbx_seq_one_letter_code
_entity_poly.pdbx_strand_id
1 'polypeptide(L)'
;MNGNYGIPRDIYYVVKIAAVSVVKLGLVIAATLIAFSISTSLFVNNLWLLLLFPINSAAIAIYLLLPTNGGKSNWQSFYLSLKRHKKFWISLS
;
A
#
# COMPACT_ATOMS: atom_id res chain seq x y z
N MET A 1 20.20 -25.34 -30.24
CA MET A 1 19.13 -24.79 -29.38
C MET A 1 19.66 -24.77 -27.96
N ASN A 2 20.17 -23.63 -27.51
CA ASN A 2 20.89 -23.51 -26.24
C ASN A 2 19.87 -23.41 -25.09
N GLY A 3 19.60 -24.55 -24.44
CA GLY A 3 18.58 -24.71 -23.42
C GLY A 3 18.94 -23.99 -22.13
N ASN A 4 18.71 -22.68 -22.07
CA ASN A 4 18.83 -21.87 -20.85
C ASN A 4 17.52 -21.91 -20.04
N TYR A 5 16.96 -23.12 -19.86
CA TYR A 5 15.73 -23.40 -19.09
C TYR A 5 16.03 -23.74 -17.62
N GLY A 6 17.21 -23.35 -17.12
CA GLY A 6 17.75 -23.82 -15.84
C GLY A 6 17.21 -23.15 -14.59
N ILE A 7 16.38 -22.11 -14.70
CA ILE A 7 15.68 -21.56 -13.55
C ILE A 7 14.19 -21.73 -13.78
N PRO A 8 13.52 -22.64 -13.05
CA PRO A 8 12.10 -22.82 -13.19
C PRO A 8 11.41 -21.48 -12.92
N ARG A 9 10.54 -21.09 -13.85
CA ARG A 9 9.73 -19.86 -13.82
C ARG A 9 9.06 -19.62 -12.46
N ASP A 10 8.80 -20.69 -11.73
CA ASP A 10 8.26 -20.70 -10.37
C ASP A 10 9.18 -20.06 -9.33
N ILE A 11 10.49 -20.25 -9.38
CA ILE A 11 11.42 -19.64 -8.41
C ILE A 11 11.42 -18.12 -8.56
N TYR A 12 11.48 -17.61 -9.79
CA TYR A 12 11.38 -16.17 -10.05
C TYR A 12 10.05 -15.59 -9.61
N TYR A 13 8.96 -16.33 -9.80
CA TYR A 13 7.63 -15.91 -9.36
C TYR A 13 7.53 -15.83 -7.83
N VAL A 14 8.04 -16.83 -7.12
CA VAL A 14 8.07 -16.87 -5.64
C VAL A 14 8.92 -15.71 -5.10
N VAL A 15 10.12 -15.50 -5.64
CA VAL A 15 11.01 -14.39 -5.24
C VAL A 15 10.33 -13.04 -5.50
N LYS A 16 9.64 -12.89 -6.64
CA LYS A 16 8.91 -11.66 -6.96
C LYS A 16 7.78 -11.38 -5.97
N ILE A 17 6.99 -12.39 -5.59
CA ILE A 17 5.94 -12.24 -4.58
C ILE A 17 6.56 -11.84 -3.24
N ALA A 18 7.59 -12.55 -2.79
CA ALA A 18 8.26 -12.26 -1.53
C ALA A 18 8.83 -10.83 -1.50
N ALA A 19 9.54 -10.42 -2.57
CA ALA A 19 10.09 -9.08 -2.69
C ALA A 19 8.99 -8.00 -2.65
N VAL A 20 7.88 -8.19 -3.37
CA VAL A 20 6.74 -7.26 -3.34
C VAL A 20 6.14 -7.17 -1.94
N SER A 21 6.01 -8.28 -1.22
CA SER A 21 5.51 -8.30 0.15
C SER A 21 6.44 -7.56 1.12
N VAL A 22 7.76 -7.76 1.00
CA VAL A 22 8.76 -7.05 1.82
C VAL A 22 8.71 -5.54 1.56
N VAL A 23 8.63 -5.12 0.29
CA VAL A 23 8.53 -3.70 -0.06
C VAL A 23 7.25 -3.08 0.53
N LYS A 24 6.11 -3.78 0.45
CA LYS A 24 4.85 -3.32 1.05
C LYS A 24 4.95 -3.17 2.57
N LEU A 25 5.57 -4.13 3.26
CA LEU A 25 5.82 -4.04 4.70
C LEU A 25 6.72 -2.86 5.05
N GLY A 26 7.79 -2.65 4.28
CA GLY A 26 8.67 -1.49 4.44
C GLY A 26 7.92 -0.17 4.30
N LEU A 27 7.01 -0.07 3.33
CA LEU A 27 6.17 1.13 3.14
C LEU A 27 5.22 1.36 4.32
N VAL A 28 4.62 0.31 4.89
CA VAL A 28 3.77 0.43 6.09
C VAL A 28 4.57 0.97 7.27
N ILE A 29 5.77 0.42 7.52
CA ILE A 29 6.64 0.88 8.60
C ILE A 29 7.04 2.35 8.39
N ALA A 30 7.48 2.70 7.17
CA ALA A 30 7.88 4.08 6.84
C ALA A 30 6.72 5.06 7.03
N ALA A 31 5.51 4.73 6.55
CA ALA A 31 4.33 5.58 6.72
C ALA A 31 3.97 5.79 8.20
N THR A 32 4.11 4.74 9.02
CA THR A 32 3.82 4.80 10.45
C THR A 32 4.83 5.71 11.19
N LEU A 33 6.12 5.60 10.86
CA LEU A 33 7.17 6.45 11.45
C LEU A 33 7.01 7.91 11.05
N ILE A 34 6.70 8.19 9.78
CA ILE A 34 6.43 9.54 9.29
C ILE A 34 5.21 10.11 10.03
N ALA A 35 4.12 9.34 10.14
CA ALA A 35 2.93 9.77 10.86
C ALA A 35 3.20 10.03 12.34
N PHE A 36 4.02 9.20 12.98
CA PHE A 36 4.43 9.41 14.36
C PHE A 36 5.22 10.72 14.52
N SER A 37 6.22 10.96 13.65
CA SER A 37 6.99 12.20 13.65
C SER A 37 6.11 13.44 13.47
N ILE A 38 5.15 13.39 12.56
CA ILE A 38 4.16 14.47 12.36
C ILE A 38 3.29 14.64 13.61
N SER A 39 2.83 13.54 14.20
CA SER A 39 1.98 13.58 15.41
C SER A 39 2.68 14.25 16.58
N THR A 40 3.98 14.00 16.76
CA THR A 40 4.78 14.62 17.82
C THR A 40 4.97 16.11 17.61
N SER A 41 4.87 16.60 16.37
CA SER A 41 4.94 18.04 16.08
C SER A 41 3.58 18.74 16.22
N LEU A 42 2.47 18.05 15.91
CA LEU A 42 1.13 18.66 15.85
C LEU A 42 0.34 18.50 17.16
N PHE A 43 0.53 17.38 17.88
CA PHE A 43 -0.33 16.97 18.99
C PHE A 43 0.43 16.86 20.33
N VAL A 44 1.41 17.75 20.56
CA VAL A 44 2.28 17.74 21.76
C VAL A 44 1.49 17.68 23.08
N ASN A 45 0.35 18.37 23.15
CA ASN A 45 -0.45 18.50 24.38
C ASN A 45 -1.66 17.55 24.43
N ASN A 46 -1.84 16.68 23.44
CA ASN A 46 -2.96 15.75 23.40
C ASN A 46 -2.47 14.33 23.10
N LEU A 47 -2.22 13.58 24.19
CA LEU A 47 -1.74 12.19 24.14
C LEU A 47 -2.62 11.30 23.26
N TRP A 48 -3.94 11.48 23.33
CA TRP A 48 -4.87 10.68 22.55
C TRP A 48 -4.66 10.89 21.05
N LEU A 49 -4.63 12.14 20.59
CA LEU A 49 -4.40 12.44 19.17
C LEU A 49 -2.98 12.05 18.72
N LEU A 50 -1.99 12.23 19.59
CA LEU A 50 -0.61 11.83 19.35
C LEU A 50 -0.47 10.34 19.07
N LEU A 51 -1.24 9.48 19.76
CA LEU A 51 -1.24 8.04 19.53
C LEU A 51 -2.23 7.62 18.43
N LEU A 52 -3.42 8.21 18.38
CA LEU A 52 -4.46 7.80 17.43
C LEU A 52 -4.03 8.04 15.98
N PHE A 53 -3.34 9.16 15.71
CA PHE A 53 -2.93 9.53 14.37
C PHE A 53 -1.99 8.49 13.70
N PRO A 54 -0.85 8.11 14.31
CA PRO A 54 0.02 7.08 13.76
C PRO A 54 -0.64 5.69 13.72
N ILE A 55 -1.47 5.33 14.70
CA ILE A 55 -2.22 4.07 14.69
C ILE A 55 -3.18 4.01 13.50
N ASN A 56 -3.95 5.08 13.26
CA ASN A 56 -4.85 5.15 12.11
C ASN A 56 -4.08 5.15 10.79
N SER A 57 -2.97 5.88 10.71
CA SER A 57 -2.11 5.87 9.53
C SER A 57 -1.60 4.46 9.20
N ALA A 58 -1.12 3.73 10.22
CA ALA A 58 -0.68 2.34 10.07
C ALA A 58 -1.82 1.43 9.61
N ALA A 59 -3.01 1.55 10.22
CA ALA A 59 -4.18 0.76 9.84
C ALA A 59 -4.61 1.00 8.39
N ILE A 60 -4.59 2.25 7.93
CA ILE A 60 -4.91 2.62 6.55
C ILE A 60 -3.84 2.08 5.59
N ALA A 61 -2.55 2.21 5.93
CA ALA A 61 -1.46 1.69 5.11
C ALA A 61 -1.54 0.16 4.97
N ILE A 62 -1.81 -0.55 6.07
CA ILE A 62 -2.08 -1.99 6.08
C ILE A 62 -3.24 -2.31 5.15
N TYR A 63 -4.39 -1.65 5.32
CA TYR A 63 -5.58 -1.90 4.51
C TYR A 63 -5.35 -1.65 3.01
N LEU A 64 -4.57 -0.63 2.64
CA LEU A 64 -4.35 -0.27 1.24
C LEU A 64 -3.32 -1.16 0.55
N LEU A 65 -2.29 -1.62 1.26
CA LEU A 65 -1.11 -2.25 0.67
C LEU A 65 -1.09 -3.78 0.82
N LEU A 66 -1.49 -4.32 1.98
CA LEU A 66 -1.33 -5.74 2.31
C LEU A 66 -2.43 -6.65 1.72
N PRO A 67 -3.72 -6.42 1.95
CA PRO A 67 -4.75 -7.28 1.40
C PRO A 67 -4.78 -7.14 -0.13
N THR A 68 -4.68 -8.28 -0.80
CA THR A 68 -4.77 -8.38 -2.25
C THR A 68 -5.95 -9.27 -2.61
N ASN A 69 -7.03 -8.66 -3.08
CA ASN A 69 -8.19 -9.37 -3.62
C ASN A 69 -8.02 -9.53 -5.13
N GLY A 70 -8.03 -10.76 -5.64
CA GLY A 70 -7.88 -11.03 -7.08
C GLY A 70 -6.56 -10.53 -7.69
N GLY A 71 -5.47 -10.52 -6.91
CA GLY A 71 -4.13 -10.11 -7.37
C GLY A 71 -3.88 -8.60 -7.43
N LYS A 72 -4.85 -7.77 -7.02
CA LYS A 72 -4.71 -6.30 -6.94
C LYS A 72 -4.79 -5.83 -5.49
N SER A 73 -3.97 -4.84 -5.13
CA SER A 73 -4.07 -4.22 -3.81
C SER A 73 -5.28 -3.30 -3.72
N ASN A 74 -5.79 -3.07 -2.52
CA ASN A 74 -6.90 -2.13 -2.29
C ASN A 74 -6.56 -0.71 -2.76
N TRP A 75 -5.29 -0.29 -2.70
CA TRP A 75 -4.82 0.97 -3.29
C TRP A 75 -5.14 1.07 -4.79
N GLN A 76 -4.91 0.00 -5.55
CA GLN A 76 -5.19 0.00 -7.00
C GLN A 76 -6.69 0.14 -7.26
N SER A 77 -7.52 -0.55 -6.46
CA SER A 77 -8.98 -0.42 -6.54
C SER A 77 -9.45 1.00 -6.20
N PHE A 78 -8.88 1.59 -5.14
CA PHE A 78 -9.15 2.97 -4.75
C PHE A 78 -8.73 3.97 -5.83
N TYR A 79 -7.53 3.84 -6.38
CA TYR A 79 -7.03 4.67 -7.47
C TYR A 79 -7.92 4.55 -8.73
N LEU A 80 -8.34 3.35 -9.08
CA LEU A 80 -9.26 3.13 -10.20
C LEU A 80 -10.63 3.79 -9.95
N SER A 81 -11.15 3.71 -8.73
CA SER A 81 -12.38 4.39 -8.33
C SER A 81 -12.24 5.91 -8.54
N LEU A 82 -11.19 6.52 -7.96
CA LEU A 82 -10.92 7.95 -8.14
C LEU A 82 -10.76 8.35 -9.61
N LYS A 83 -10.06 7.55 -10.41
CA LYS A 83 -9.86 7.80 -11.85
C LYS A 83 -11.18 7.71 -12.63
N ARG A 84 -12.06 6.76 -12.29
CA ARG A 84 -13.39 6.63 -12.91
C ARG A 84 -14.28 7.80 -12.55
N HIS A 85 -14.30 8.23 -11.29
CA HIS A 85 -15.07 9.40 -10.85
C HIS A 85 -14.57 10.71 -11.48
N LYS A 86 -13.27 10.86 -11.78
CA LYS A 86 -12.76 12.01 -12.56
C LYS A 86 -13.23 12.04 -14.02
N LYS A 87 -13.62 10.90 -14.60
CA LYS A 87 -14.14 10.81 -15.98
C LYS A 87 -15.66 10.88 -16.08
N PHE A 88 -16.38 11.06 -14.97
CA PHE A 88 -17.84 11.16 -14.92
C PHE A 88 -18.35 12.59 -15.23
N TRP A 89 -17.74 13.26 -16.22
CA TRP A 89 -18.23 14.49 -16.83
C TRP A 89 -18.54 14.29 -18.32
N ILE A 90 -18.89 13.06 -18.71
CA ILE A 90 -19.48 12.82 -20.04
C ILE A 90 -20.98 12.80 -19.80
N SER A 91 -21.62 13.90 -20.17
CA SER A 91 -23.07 14.01 -20.24
C SER A 91 -23.63 12.77 -20.94
N LEU A 92 -24.55 12.07 -20.28
CA LEU A 92 -25.51 11.21 -20.97
C LEU A 92 -26.34 12.15 -21.86
N SER A 93 -25.95 12.23 -23.13
CA SER A 93 -26.80 12.70 -24.22
C SER A 93 -27.68 11.55 -24.69
#